data_AF-A0A1J4N453-F1
#
_entry.id   AF-A0A1J4N453-F1
#
_cell.length_a   1.000
_cell.length_b   1.000
_cell.length_c   1.000
_cell.angle_alpha   90.00
_cell.angle_beta   90.00
_cell.angle_gamma   90.00
#
_symmetry.space_group_name_H-M   'P 1'
#
loop_
_entity.id
_entity.type
_entity.pdbx_description
1 polymer ?
#
loop_
_entity_poly.entity_id
_entity_poly.type
_entity_poly.pdbx_seq_one_letter_code
_entity_poly.pdbx_strand_id
1 'polypeptide(L)'
;MATTVYDVTTFPASVSPNTDIGQVINEIMADIHTRQSGQTSRPGAVIYIPPGHYTLATTAVIDRSFITIKGSGHGFLSEAIRDDVDHSAWTETLPGSSHVQIANANQVGFLVDKSGLPGANGRLNSVVFQDFCIDGVSSSKPYTGTNGNGKVGIKVQFDSDALRVEGMGFVYLQEAVTIRNADAYSVTNNFIGECGNGIRMISGSIVGKITNNYIVTPWGGHSIFIENVENCLISGNSLLWGARIQFKGVDRAVITGNKLVSNFSGMIVQETTCHEHLISANHFRRIFGDGGPAPQDDLYGMIHLNGNDNAVSSNLFSFNVPAGSVVPSGATPTVVLVKSGARNFLSSNQLASNIAVRHVVDASATSTKVLWSGTSSQLQDLGSGTALVATP
;
A
#
# COMPACT_ATOMS: atom_id res chain seq x y z
N MET A 1 31.23 5.04 25.86
CA MET A 1 30.66 5.21 24.50
C MET A 1 29.14 5.27 24.66
N ALA A 2 28.44 6.09 23.87
CA ALA A 2 26.98 6.09 23.90
C ALA A 2 26.47 4.71 23.45
N THR A 3 25.57 4.09 24.21
CA THR A 3 24.91 2.85 23.78
C THR A 3 24.04 3.18 22.57
N THR A 4 24.30 2.53 21.44
CA THR A 4 23.55 2.70 20.18
C THR A 4 22.70 1.48 19.84
N VAL A 5 22.63 0.49 20.73
CA VAL A 5 21.82 -0.71 20.57
C VAL A 5 21.07 -0.94 21.87
N TYR A 6 19.75 -0.95 21.77
CA TYR A 6 18.83 -1.13 22.88
C TYR A 6 17.99 -2.38 22.63
N ASP A 7 17.63 -3.07 23.69
CA ASP A 7 16.65 -4.16 23.68
C ASP A 7 15.54 -3.77 24.66
N VAL A 8 14.30 -3.74 24.18
CA VAL A 8 13.13 -3.30 24.96
C VAL A 8 12.90 -4.15 26.22
N THR A 9 13.42 -5.38 26.27
CA THR A 9 13.27 -6.31 27.40
C THR A 9 14.35 -6.14 28.47
N THR A 10 15.47 -5.50 28.15
CA THR A 10 16.60 -5.31 29.08
C THR A 10 16.87 -3.85 29.44
N PHE A 11 16.33 -2.90 28.69
CA PHE A 11 16.40 -1.49 29.04
C PHE A 11 15.64 -1.23 30.36
N PRO A 12 16.23 -0.54 31.35
CA PRO A 12 15.62 -0.32 32.66
C PRO A 12 14.56 0.80 32.60
N ALA A 13 13.50 0.56 31.82
CA ALA A 13 12.37 1.48 31.70
C ALA A 13 11.51 1.51 32.97
N SER A 14 10.68 2.55 33.08
CA SER A 14 9.72 2.70 34.17
C SER A 14 8.60 1.64 34.16
N VAL A 15 8.37 1.00 33.01
CA VAL A 15 7.33 -0.03 32.80
C VAL A 15 7.88 -1.23 32.02
N SER A 16 7.20 -2.36 32.13
CA SER A 16 7.49 -3.55 31.32
C SER A 16 7.07 -3.34 29.86
N PRO A 17 7.86 -3.78 28.86
CA PRO A 17 7.45 -3.71 27.45
C PRO A 17 6.21 -4.56 27.15
N ASN A 18 5.92 -5.59 27.96
CA ASN A 18 4.72 -6.41 27.78
C ASN A 18 3.43 -5.61 28.09
N THR A 19 3.55 -4.58 28.94
CA THR A 19 2.44 -3.72 29.36
C THR A 19 2.38 -2.43 28.53
N ASP A 20 3.51 -1.81 28.25
CA ASP A 20 3.57 -0.63 27.37
C ASP A 20 4.94 -0.48 26.69
N ILE A 21 5.15 -1.18 25.59
CA ILE A 21 6.38 -1.06 24.78
C ILE A 21 6.57 0.35 24.21
N GLY A 22 5.49 1.11 23.98
CA GLY A 22 5.59 2.46 23.46
C GLY A 22 6.24 3.41 24.46
N GLN A 23 5.88 3.29 25.74
CA GLN A 23 6.55 4.03 26.81
C GLN A 23 8.03 3.63 26.93
N VAL A 24 8.36 2.34 26.86
CA VAL A 24 9.75 1.86 26.85
C VAL A 24 10.56 2.48 25.70
N ILE A 25 9.99 2.50 24.49
CA ILE A 25 10.64 3.10 23.31
C ILE A 25 10.83 4.60 23.50
N ASN A 26 9.84 5.31 24.04
CA ASN A 26 9.95 6.75 24.30
C ASN A 26 11.05 7.07 25.34
N GLU A 27 11.22 6.23 26.36
CA GLU A 27 12.31 6.38 27.34
C GLU A 27 13.69 6.07 26.73
N ILE A 28 13.78 5.06 25.84
CA ILE A 28 14.98 4.82 25.04
C ILE A 28 15.31 6.04 24.18
N MET A 29 14.32 6.63 23.52
CA MET A 29 14.50 7.85 22.73
C MET A 29 14.99 9.01 23.61
N ALA A 30 14.40 9.23 24.79
CA ALA A 30 14.86 10.26 25.72
C ALA A 30 16.34 10.07 26.11
N ASP A 31 16.74 8.83 26.38
CA ASP A 31 18.13 8.50 26.67
C ASP A 31 19.07 8.71 25.45
N ILE A 32 18.63 8.38 24.23
CA ILE A 32 19.36 8.72 22.99
C ILE A 32 19.58 10.23 22.90
N HIS A 33 18.54 11.05 23.18
CA HIS A 33 18.66 12.51 23.18
C HIS A 33 19.70 13.01 24.16
N THR A 34 19.72 12.48 25.39
CA THR A 34 20.68 12.86 26.42
C THR A 34 22.11 12.51 25.99
N ARG A 35 22.32 11.35 25.37
CA ARG A 35 23.68 10.89 25.00
C ARG A 35 24.18 11.42 23.65
N GLN A 36 23.28 11.84 22.77
CA GLN A 36 23.57 12.34 21.42
C GLN A 36 23.19 13.82 21.26
N SER A 37 23.70 14.67 22.15
CA SER A 37 23.29 16.08 22.24
C SER A 37 23.95 16.98 21.19
N GLY A 38 25.16 16.68 20.72
CA GLY A 38 25.89 17.47 19.73
C GLY A 38 25.41 17.27 18.28
N GLN A 39 25.42 18.32 17.47
CA GLN A 39 24.95 18.27 16.07
C GLN A 39 25.74 17.27 15.21
N THR A 40 27.03 17.09 15.47
CA THR A 40 27.93 16.16 14.75
C THR A 40 28.14 14.83 15.48
N SER A 41 27.42 14.59 16.58
CA SER A 41 27.55 13.39 17.44
C SER A 41 26.21 12.69 17.64
N ARG A 42 25.40 12.62 16.57
CA ARG A 42 24.08 11.98 16.51
C ARG A 42 24.05 10.83 15.50
N PRO A 43 24.77 9.72 15.77
CA PRO A 43 24.79 8.56 14.86
C PRO A 43 23.44 7.82 14.79
N GLY A 44 22.48 8.11 15.68
CA GLY A 44 21.25 7.33 15.82
C GLY A 44 21.46 6.07 16.65
N ALA A 45 20.52 5.13 16.56
CA ALA A 45 20.53 3.91 17.34
C ALA A 45 19.63 2.82 16.73
N VAL A 46 19.80 1.61 17.23
CA VAL A 46 18.94 0.46 16.97
C VAL A 46 18.14 0.14 18.23
N ILE A 47 16.83 0.00 18.10
CA ILE A 47 15.92 -0.46 19.13
C ILE A 47 15.40 -1.84 18.70
N TYR A 48 15.81 -2.88 19.42
CA TYR A 48 15.46 -4.26 19.15
C TYR A 48 14.23 -4.69 19.97
N ILE A 49 13.27 -5.30 19.29
CA ILE A 49 12.07 -5.93 19.83
C ILE A 49 12.22 -7.45 19.66
N PRO A 50 12.61 -8.20 20.70
CA PRO A 50 12.65 -9.67 20.63
C PRO A 50 11.28 -10.27 20.27
N PRO A 51 11.19 -11.56 19.90
CA PRO A 51 9.91 -12.24 19.81
C PRO A 51 9.16 -12.24 21.15
N GLY A 52 7.89 -11.86 21.13
CA GLY A 52 7.04 -11.70 22.32
C GLY A 52 5.76 -10.94 21.99
N HIS A 53 4.83 -10.89 22.95
CA HIS A 53 3.58 -10.13 22.85
C HIS A 53 3.69 -8.85 23.67
N TYR A 54 3.61 -7.71 22.99
CA TYR A 54 3.84 -6.40 23.57
C TYR A 54 2.61 -5.51 23.38
N THR A 55 2.02 -5.09 24.48
CA THR A 55 0.99 -4.04 24.43
C THR A 55 1.65 -2.69 24.20
N LEU A 56 1.14 -1.90 23.26
CA LEU A 56 1.54 -0.51 23.02
C LEU A 56 0.40 0.39 23.51
N ALA A 57 0.50 0.83 24.76
CA ALA A 57 -0.50 1.67 25.43
C ALA A 57 -0.19 3.17 25.31
N THR A 58 1.04 3.51 24.94
CA THR A 58 1.49 4.86 24.58
C THR A 58 2.03 4.88 23.15
N THR A 59 1.74 5.90 22.35
CA THR A 59 2.33 6.03 20.99
C THR A 59 3.86 6.13 21.08
N ALA A 60 4.58 5.33 20.30
CA ALA A 60 6.03 5.40 20.19
C ALA A 60 6.43 6.53 19.22
N VAL A 61 7.14 7.55 19.70
CA VAL A 61 7.49 8.75 18.92
C VAL A 61 8.96 8.73 18.53
N ILE A 62 9.21 8.86 17.22
CA ILE A 62 10.55 8.84 16.61
C ILE A 62 10.81 10.20 15.95
N ASP A 63 11.59 11.03 16.63
CA ASP A 63 11.90 12.41 16.26
C ASP A 63 13.39 12.62 15.91
N ARG A 64 14.13 11.50 15.74
CA ARG A 64 15.54 11.47 15.35
C ARG A 64 15.77 10.71 14.06
N SER A 65 16.70 11.23 13.25
CA SER A 65 17.25 10.52 12.10
C SER A 65 18.04 9.29 12.55
N PHE A 66 18.23 8.35 11.62
CA PHE A 66 19.11 7.18 11.80
C PHE A 66 18.65 6.23 12.94
N ILE A 67 17.36 6.27 13.30
CA ILE A 67 16.76 5.31 14.23
C ILE A 67 16.27 4.11 13.44
N THR A 68 16.73 2.93 13.85
CA THR A 68 16.20 1.64 13.37
C THR A 68 15.41 0.98 14.49
N ILE A 69 14.12 0.73 14.27
CA ILE A 69 13.33 -0.16 15.12
C ILE A 69 13.24 -1.50 14.41
N LYS A 70 13.71 -2.56 15.05
CA LYS A 70 13.73 -3.88 14.42
C LYS A 70 13.29 -5.01 15.33
N GLY A 71 12.72 -6.05 14.73
CA GLY A 71 12.39 -7.29 15.41
C GLY A 71 13.09 -8.53 14.84
N SER A 72 12.42 -9.67 14.91
CA SER A 72 12.90 -10.97 14.41
C SER A 72 11.81 -11.78 13.69
N GLY A 73 10.81 -11.11 13.12
CA GLY A 73 9.85 -11.72 12.22
C GLY A 73 8.56 -10.92 12.07
N HIS A 74 7.96 -10.98 10.88
CA HIS A 74 6.71 -10.30 10.55
C HIS A 74 5.48 -10.91 11.23
N GLY A 75 5.54 -12.16 11.71
CA GLY A 75 4.55 -12.69 12.65
C GLY A 75 3.09 -12.77 12.20
N PHE A 76 2.80 -12.70 10.89
CA PHE A 76 1.42 -12.63 10.41
C PHE A 76 0.64 -13.93 10.71
N LEU A 77 -0.55 -13.78 11.26
CA LEU A 77 -1.60 -14.80 11.34
C LEU A 77 -2.89 -14.17 10.80
N SER A 78 -3.70 -14.93 10.06
CA SER A 78 -4.97 -14.43 9.55
C SER A 78 -6.01 -14.38 10.67
N GLU A 79 -6.17 -13.20 11.26
CA GLU A 79 -7.16 -12.95 12.31
C GLU A 79 -8.57 -12.94 11.73
N ALA A 80 -8.73 -12.55 10.46
CA ALA A 80 -10.00 -12.65 9.76
C ALA A 80 -10.52 -14.08 9.71
N ILE A 81 -9.66 -15.07 9.42
CA ILE A 81 -10.09 -16.47 9.43
C ILE A 81 -10.38 -16.92 10.86
N ARG A 82 -9.51 -16.58 11.83
CA ARG A 82 -9.74 -16.89 13.25
C ARG A 82 -11.12 -16.42 13.69
N ASP A 83 -11.48 -15.18 13.36
CA ASP A 83 -12.73 -14.56 13.81
C ASP A 83 -13.97 -15.08 13.05
N ASP A 84 -13.79 -15.60 11.83
CA ASP A 84 -14.87 -16.14 10.98
C ASP A 84 -15.18 -17.64 11.26
N VAL A 85 -14.38 -18.35 12.09
CA VAL A 85 -14.55 -19.80 12.34
C VAL A 85 -14.46 -20.17 13.83
N ASP A 86 -14.90 -21.39 14.19
CA ASP A 86 -14.59 -21.97 15.50
C ASP A 86 -13.10 -22.33 15.58
N HIS A 87 -12.37 -21.56 16.38
CA HIS A 87 -10.94 -21.70 16.60
C HIS A 87 -10.60 -22.29 17.99
N SER A 88 -11.56 -22.91 18.68
CA SER A 88 -11.34 -23.50 20.02
C SER A 88 -10.27 -24.60 20.05
N ALA A 89 -10.06 -25.28 18.91
CA ALA A 89 -9.06 -26.34 18.75
C ALA A 89 -7.72 -25.82 18.20
N TRP A 90 -7.57 -24.52 17.93
CA TRP A 90 -6.33 -23.97 17.38
C TRP A 90 -5.23 -23.93 18.44
N THR A 91 -3.98 -24.15 18.02
CA THR A 91 -2.80 -24.04 18.91
C THR A 91 -2.41 -22.57 19.07
N GLU A 92 -2.35 -21.82 17.97
CA GLU A 92 -2.08 -20.39 17.95
C GLU A 92 -3.32 -19.61 17.51
N THR A 93 -3.65 -18.55 18.24
CA THR A 93 -4.81 -17.68 17.96
C THR A 93 -4.44 -16.20 17.83
N LEU A 94 -3.15 -15.87 17.84
CA LEU A 94 -2.65 -14.51 17.73
C LEU A 94 -1.51 -14.45 16.71
N PRO A 95 -1.30 -13.29 16.08
CA PRO A 95 -0.03 -12.96 15.43
C PRO A 95 1.17 -13.20 16.38
N GLY A 96 2.34 -13.46 15.82
CA GLY A 96 3.52 -13.91 16.56
C GLY A 96 4.80 -13.12 16.27
N SER A 97 5.95 -13.75 16.47
CA SER A 97 7.27 -13.11 16.35
C SER A 97 7.38 -11.88 17.25
N SER A 98 7.92 -10.76 16.77
CA SER A 98 8.01 -9.50 17.51
C SER A 98 6.67 -8.77 17.42
N HIS A 99 5.68 -9.17 18.22
CA HIS A 99 4.28 -8.79 18.06
C HIS A 99 3.90 -7.59 18.94
N VAL A 100 3.64 -6.44 18.29
CA VAL A 100 3.23 -5.19 18.93
C VAL A 100 1.73 -4.92 18.70
N GLN A 101 0.97 -4.86 19.78
CA GLN A 101 -0.49 -4.68 19.79
C GLN A 101 -0.85 -3.24 20.13
N ILE A 102 -1.49 -2.52 19.21
CA ILE A 102 -1.88 -1.12 19.46
C ILE A 102 -3.10 -1.06 20.37
N ALA A 103 -2.91 -0.58 21.60
CA ALA A 103 -3.95 -0.43 22.62
C ALA A 103 -4.10 1.01 23.14
N ASN A 104 -3.35 1.96 22.57
CA ASN A 104 -3.37 3.35 23.01
C ASN A 104 -4.61 4.14 22.54
N ALA A 105 -4.93 5.20 23.27
CA ALA A 105 -6.09 6.06 22.99
C ALA A 105 -5.93 6.89 21.70
N ASN A 106 -4.70 7.19 21.29
CA ASN A 106 -4.41 7.99 20.09
C ASN A 106 -4.55 7.18 18.79
N GLN A 107 -4.71 5.86 18.89
CA GLN A 107 -4.83 4.92 17.78
C GLN A 107 -3.64 4.97 16.80
N VAL A 108 -2.44 5.33 17.27
CA VAL A 108 -1.22 5.35 16.45
C VAL A 108 -0.12 4.55 17.12
N GLY A 109 0.40 3.52 16.45
CA GLY A 109 1.49 2.69 16.95
C GLY A 109 2.80 3.47 17.01
N PHE A 110 3.38 3.72 15.83
CA PHE A 110 4.65 4.42 15.68
C PHE A 110 4.46 5.72 14.90
N LEU A 111 4.84 6.83 15.53
CA LEU A 111 4.76 8.16 14.97
C LEU A 111 6.17 8.67 14.67
N VAL A 112 6.48 8.89 13.40
CA VAL A 112 7.68 9.60 12.97
C VAL A 112 7.34 11.08 12.84
N ASP A 113 7.79 11.86 13.82
CA ASP A 113 7.43 13.27 13.95
C ASP A 113 8.63 14.09 14.41
N LYS A 114 9.07 14.98 13.54
CA LYS A 114 9.95 16.09 13.89
C LYS A 114 9.31 17.37 13.39
N SER A 115 8.45 17.94 14.24
CA SER A 115 7.74 19.18 13.94
C SER A 115 8.64 20.31 13.39
N GLY A 116 8.06 21.14 12.53
CA GLY A 116 8.68 22.33 11.94
C GLY A 116 9.02 22.19 10.45
N LEU A 117 9.42 23.30 9.84
CA LEU A 117 9.65 23.37 8.39
C LEU A 117 10.97 22.69 8.00
N PRO A 118 11.03 21.95 6.88
CA PRO A 118 12.25 21.28 6.42
C PRO A 118 13.45 22.22 6.27
N GLY A 119 13.22 23.45 5.80
CA GLY A 119 14.29 24.45 5.64
C GLY A 119 14.88 24.96 6.96
N ALA A 120 14.14 24.85 8.07
CA ALA A 120 14.61 25.27 9.39
C ALA A 120 15.16 24.09 10.22
N ASN A 121 14.46 22.95 10.19
CA ASN A 121 14.74 21.83 11.08
C ASN A 121 15.42 20.65 10.37
N GLY A 122 15.52 20.67 9.05
CA GLY A 122 15.89 19.53 8.23
C GLY A 122 14.83 18.42 8.24
N ARG A 123 14.86 17.55 7.23
CA ARG A 123 14.03 16.34 7.18
C ARG A 123 14.49 15.30 8.20
N LEU A 124 13.63 14.35 8.57
CA LEU A 124 14.08 13.13 9.22
C LEU A 124 14.68 12.20 8.17
N ASN A 125 15.89 11.69 8.45
CA ASN A 125 16.66 10.92 7.48
C ASN A 125 16.81 9.47 7.95
N SER A 126 16.64 8.51 7.03
CA SER A 126 17.00 7.10 7.23
C SER A 126 16.46 6.50 8.53
N VAL A 127 15.21 6.80 8.87
CA VAL A 127 14.46 6.02 9.86
C VAL A 127 14.09 4.68 9.22
N VAL A 128 14.25 3.59 9.96
CA VAL A 128 14.04 2.23 9.47
C VAL A 128 13.11 1.47 10.43
N PHE A 129 12.06 0.87 9.88
CA PHE A 129 11.24 -0.13 10.56
C PHE A 129 11.47 -1.48 9.90
N GLN A 130 11.84 -2.50 10.68
CA GLN A 130 12.31 -3.76 10.12
C GLN A 130 11.88 -5.01 10.89
N ASP A 131 11.31 -6.02 10.21
CA ASP A 131 11.16 -7.39 10.71
C ASP A 131 10.36 -7.53 12.04
N PHE A 132 9.27 -6.78 12.21
CA PHE A 132 8.34 -6.97 13.35
C PHE A 132 6.87 -6.87 12.93
N CYS A 133 5.96 -7.30 13.81
CA CYS A 133 4.52 -7.32 13.57
C CYS A 133 3.82 -6.16 14.31
N ILE A 134 2.91 -5.47 13.61
CA ILE A 134 2.02 -4.47 14.19
C ILE A 134 0.57 -4.91 14.00
N ASP A 135 -0.12 -5.06 15.13
CA ASP A 135 -1.46 -5.62 15.23
C ASP A 135 -2.47 -4.57 15.73
N GLY A 136 -3.58 -4.44 15.02
CA GLY A 136 -4.73 -3.62 15.40
C GLY A 136 -5.71 -4.30 16.38
N VAL A 137 -5.49 -5.56 16.74
CA VAL A 137 -6.15 -6.42 17.73
C VAL A 137 -7.58 -6.81 17.36
N SER A 138 -8.39 -5.85 16.95
CA SER A 138 -9.78 -6.07 16.56
C SER A 138 -10.20 -5.07 15.51
N SER A 139 -10.73 -5.59 14.41
CA SER A 139 -11.39 -4.85 13.34
C SER A 139 -12.29 -5.80 12.56
N SER A 140 -13.13 -5.27 11.67
CA SER A 140 -14.00 -6.09 10.83
C SER A 140 -13.96 -5.60 9.39
N LYS A 141 -14.09 -6.51 8.41
CA LYS A 141 -14.05 -6.16 6.99
C LYS A 141 -15.09 -5.05 6.70
N PRO A 142 -14.76 -4.00 5.90
CA PRO A 142 -13.52 -3.81 5.15
C PRO A 142 -12.41 -3.05 5.92
N TYR A 143 -12.40 -3.13 7.25
CA TYR A 143 -11.39 -2.57 8.15
C TYR A 143 -11.21 -1.05 8.00
N THR A 144 -12.21 -0.36 7.46
CA THR A 144 -12.20 1.08 7.24
C THR A 144 -13.63 1.63 7.32
N GLY A 145 -13.78 2.95 7.32
CA GLY A 145 -15.06 3.61 7.56
C GLY A 145 -15.65 3.23 8.92
N THR A 146 -16.95 2.91 8.96
CA THR A 146 -17.65 2.51 10.19
C THR A 146 -17.15 1.20 10.80
N ASN A 147 -16.50 0.35 9.99
CA ASN A 147 -15.98 -0.95 10.42
C ASN A 147 -14.47 -0.88 10.74
N GLY A 148 -13.84 0.27 10.48
CA GLY A 148 -12.45 0.53 10.84
C GLY A 148 -12.29 0.78 12.33
N ASN A 149 -11.10 0.47 12.85
CA ASN A 149 -10.76 0.70 14.26
C ASN A 149 -10.02 2.02 14.49
N GLY A 150 -9.85 2.86 13.47
CA GLY A 150 -9.09 4.11 13.53
C GLY A 150 -7.57 3.94 13.68
N LYS A 151 -7.06 2.71 13.82
CA LYS A 151 -5.66 2.45 14.15
C LYS A 151 -4.75 2.58 12.95
N VAL A 152 -3.64 3.29 13.15
CA VAL A 152 -2.55 3.47 12.21
C VAL A 152 -1.31 2.76 12.75
N GLY A 153 -0.72 1.86 11.96
CA GLY A 153 0.50 1.14 12.35
C GLY A 153 1.71 2.06 12.44
N ILE A 154 2.14 2.56 11.28
CA ILE A 154 3.23 3.55 11.16
C ILE A 154 2.67 4.82 10.51
N LYS A 155 2.92 5.97 11.15
CA LYS A 155 2.54 7.29 10.65
C LYS A 155 3.76 8.20 10.56
N VAL A 156 4.08 8.67 9.36
CA VAL A 156 5.13 9.68 9.14
C VAL A 156 4.46 11.01 8.85
N GLN A 157 4.60 11.97 9.76
CA GLN A 157 3.80 13.20 9.75
C GLN A 157 4.47 14.36 9.03
N PHE A 158 5.79 14.36 8.94
CA PHE A 158 6.59 15.44 8.34
C PHE A 158 7.56 14.89 7.30
N ASP A 159 8.11 15.79 6.51
CA ASP A 159 9.02 15.48 5.42
C ASP A 159 10.18 14.60 5.88
N SER A 160 10.40 13.52 5.15
CA SER A 160 11.42 12.52 5.44
C SER A 160 12.23 12.22 4.19
N ASP A 161 13.42 11.65 4.40
CA ASP A 161 14.34 11.28 3.34
C ASP A 161 14.94 9.89 3.63
N ALA A 162 15.02 9.04 2.62
CA ALA A 162 15.57 7.68 2.70
C ALA A 162 14.91 6.79 3.79
N LEU A 163 13.63 7.02 4.10
CA LEU A 163 12.83 6.18 5.01
C LEU A 163 12.73 4.75 4.47
N ARG A 164 12.82 3.76 5.37
CA ARG A 164 12.64 2.34 5.01
C ARG A 164 11.62 1.64 5.89
N VAL A 165 10.77 0.83 5.26
CA VAL A 165 9.82 -0.08 5.90
C VAL A 165 10.02 -1.45 5.25
N GLU A 166 10.61 -2.39 5.99
CA GLU A 166 11.18 -3.62 5.42
C GLU A 166 10.80 -4.87 6.23
N GLY A 167 10.36 -5.94 5.56
CA GLY A 167 10.14 -7.22 6.26
C GLY A 167 9.05 -7.20 7.33
N MET A 168 8.20 -6.18 7.35
CA MET A 168 7.21 -5.95 8.39
C MET A 168 5.97 -6.83 8.21
N GLY A 169 5.27 -7.09 9.32
CA GLY A 169 3.91 -7.62 9.32
C GLY A 169 2.91 -6.58 9.81
N PHE A 170 1.80 -6.44 9.12
CA PHE A 170 0.70 -5.58 9.52
C PHE A 170 -0.61 -6.35 9.44
N VAL A 171 -1.43 -6.27 10.48
CA VAL A 171 -2.71 -6.97 10.57
C VAL A 171 -3.75 -6.15 11.33
N TYR A 172 -5.01 -6.20 10.86
CA TYR A 172 -6.17 -5.62 11.53
C TYR A 172 -6.11 -4.10 11.76
N LEU A 173 -5.39 -3.35 10.92
CA LEU A 173 -5.28 -1.89 11.03
C LEU A 173 -6.20 -1.17 10.04
N GLN A 174 -6.72 0.00 10.43
CA GLN A 174 -7.38 0.87 9.45
C GLN A 174 -6.39 1.40 8.40
N GLU A 175 -5.18 1.74 8.84
CA GLU A 175 -4.07 2.12 7.97
C GLU A 175 -2.80 1.39 8.42
N ALA A 176 -2.21 0.55 7.57
CA ALA A 176 -0.97 -0.14 7.90
C ALA A 176 0.19 0.86 8.00
N VAL A 177 0.43 1.60 6.92
CA VAL A 177 1.49 2.61 6.84
C VAL A 177 1.04 3.84 6.05
N THR A 178 1.13 5.00 6.69
CA THR A 178 0.81 6.30 6.09
C THR A 178 2.02 7.22 6.17
N ILE A 179 2.54 7.60 5.00
CA ILE A 179 3.77 8.37 4.85
C ILE A 179 3.47 9.68 4.13
N ARG A 180 3.75 10.80 4.78
CA ARG A 180 3.65 12.14 4.21
C ARG A 180 4.99 12.63 3.67
N ASN A 181 4.97 13.25 2.49
CA ASN A 181 6.09 14.05 1.94
C ASN A 181 7.46 13.35 2.01
N ALA A 182 7.53 12.06 1.65
CA ALA A 182 8.79 11.33 1.69
C ALA A 182 9.59 11.49 0.39
N ASP A 183 10.89 11.56 0.54
CA ASP A 183 11.87 11.52 -0.54
C ASP A 183 12.73 10.26 -0.42
N ALA A 184 13.13 9.69 -1.55
CA ALA A 184 13.91 8.46 -1.66
C ALA A 184 13.43 7.29 -0.76
N TYR A 185 12.11 7.13 -0.56
CA TYR A 185 11.56 6.10 0.32
C TYR A 185 11.65 4.68 -0.27
N SER A 186 11.71 3.68 0.61
CA SER A 186 11.69 2.26 0.24
C SER A 186 10.73 1.48 1.14
N VAL A 187 9.63 0.99 0.57
CA VAL A 187 8.69 0.08 1.23
C VAL A 187 8.79 -1.28 0.56
N THR A 188 9.44 -2.24 1.21
CA THR A 188 9.78 -3.51 0.56
C THR A 188 9.68 -4.75 1.41
N ASN A 189 9.37 -5.89 0.79
CA ASN A 189 9.33 -7.21 1.43
C ASN A 189 8.38 -7.30 2.64
N ASN A 190 7.33 -6.46 2.68
CA ASN A 190 6.38 -6.47 3.79
C ASN A 190 5.22 -7.42 3.50
N PHE A 191 4.60 -7.92 4.57
CA PHE A 191 3.31 -8.60 4.54
C PHE A 191 2.26 -7.70 5.19
N ILE A 192 1.36 -7.15 4.40
CA ILE A 192 0.28 -6.27 4.84
C ILE A 192 -1.04 -6.99 4.57
N GLY A 193 -1.66 -7.55 5.61
CA GLY A 193 -2.89 -8.33 5.46
C GLY A 193 -4.00 -7.79 6.33
N GLU A 194 -5.24 -7.86 5.85
CA GLU A 194 -6.43 -7.58 6.67
C GLU A 194 -6.43 -6.15 7.26
N CYS A 195 -5.83 -5.23 6.51
CA CYS A 195 -5.85 -3.81 6.80
C CYS A 195 -6.82 -3.12 5.85
N GLY A 196 -7.47 -2.04 6.31
CA GLY A 196 -8.39 -1.27 5.49
C GLY A 196 -7.66 -0.57 4.35
N ASN A 197 -6.52 0.03 4.69
CA ASN A 197 -5.58 0.58 3.74
C ASN A 197 -4.18 0.01 4.00
N GLY A 198 -3.50 -0.40 2.93
CA GLY A 198 -2.12 -0.86 2.99
C GLY A 198 -1.15 0.30 3.06
N ILE A 199 -0.56 0.65 1.92
CA ILE A 199 0.47 1.71 1.83
C ILE A 199 -0.16 3.01 1.34
N ARG A 200 -0.03 4.09 2.10
CA ARG A 200 -0.53 5.42 1.74
C ARG A 200 0.62 6.43 1.67
N MET A 201 0.88 6.95 0.48
CA MET A 201 1.80 8.06 0.24
C MET A 201 0.98 9.33 0.01
N ILE A 202 1.05 10.30 0.93
CA ILE A 202 0.14 11.45 0.93
C ILE A 202 0.85 12.80 0.78
N SER A 203 0.08 13.82 0.38
CA SER A 203 0.44 15.23 0.22
C SER A 203 1.41 15.55 -0.93
N GLY A 204 2.59 14.92 -1.00
CA GLY A 204 3.58 15.29 -2.02
C GLY A 204 4.94 14.60 -1.88
N SER A 205 4.96 13.27 -1.85
CA SER A 205 6.24 12.52 -1.88
C SER A 205 6.94 12.71 -3.23
N ILE A 206 8.27 12.58 -3.29
CA ILE A 206 9.03 12.81 -4.53
C ILE A 206 9.33 11.44 -5.15
N VAL A 207 10.55 10.93 -5.04
CA VAL A 207 10.94 9.66 -5.63
C VAL A 207 10.92 8.54 -4.58
N GLY A 208 10.60 7.32 -4.99
CA GLY A 208 10.68 6.17 -4.09
C GLY A 208 10.19 4.90 -4.73
N LYS A 209 10.26 3.81 -3.97
CA LYS A 209 9.90 2.47 -4.45
C LYS A 209 9.02 1.71 -3.47
N ILE A 210 8.01 1.03 -4.00
CA ILE A 210 7.15 0.08 -3.31
C ILE A 210 7.33 -1.27 -4.00
N THR A 211 8.08 -2.18 -3.38
CA THR A 211 8.57 -3.37 -4.09
C THR A 211 8.49 -4.67 -3.29
N ASN A 212 8.15 -5.78 -3.95
CA ASN A 212 8.15 -7.12 -3.36
C ASN A 212 7.25 -7.28 -2.11
N ASN A 213 6.15 -6.54 -2.01
CA ASN A 213 5.22 -6.66 -0.89
C ASN A 213 4.10 -7.67 -1.20
N TYR A 214 3.64 -8.38 -0.17
CA TYR A 214 2.33 -9.02 -0.16
C TYR A 214 1.33 -8.05 0.47
N ILE A 215 0.28 -7.69 -0.28
CA ILE A 215 -0.74 -6.74 0.18
C ILE A 215 -2.11 -7.35 -0.03
N VAL A 216 -2.80 -7.66 1.07
CA VAL A 216 -4.09 -8.32 1.09
C VAL A 216 -5.11 -7.40 1.74
N THR A 217 -5.77 -6.58 0.93
CA THR A 217 -6.76 -5.59 1.37
C THR A 217 -8.18 -5.96 0.93
N PRO A 218 -9.23 -5.56 1.66
CA PRO A 218 -10.61 -5.75 1.26
C PRO A 218 -11.06 -4.67 0.27
N TRP A 219 -12.37 -4.65 -0.08
CA TRP A 219 -12.96 -3.75 -1.07
C TRP A 219 -13.09 -2.28 -0.66
N GLY A 220 -13.04 -1.98 0.64
CA GLY A 220 -13.37 -0.64 1.16
C GLY A 220 -12.24 0.38 1.13
N GLY A 221 -10.99 -0.06 0.92
CA GLY A 221 -9.83 0.83 0.90
C GLY A 221 -8.84 0.49 -0.22
N HIS A 222 -7.57 0.79 0.01
CA HIS A 222 -6.54 0.73 -1.03
C HIS A 222 -5.39 -0.19 -0.62
N SER A 223 -4.92 -1.03 -1.55
CA SER A 223 -3.66 -1.74 -1.36
C SER A 223 -2.50 -0.73 -1.35
N ILE A 224 -2.49 0.16 -2.34
CA ILE A 224 -1.55 1.26 -2.47
C ILE A 224 -2.33 2.52 -2.85
N PHE A 225 -2.14 3.62 -2.12
CA PHE A 225 -2.65 4.94 -2.45
C PHE A 225 -1.49 5.92 -2.55
N ILE A 226 -1.43 6.72 -3.62
CA ILE A 226 -0.38 7.71 -3.84
C ILE A 226 -0.99 8.99 -4.40
N GLU A 227 -0.67 10.14 -3.80
CA GLU A 227 -1.06 11.45 -4.34
C GLU A 227 0.11 12.43 -4.44
N ASN A 228 0.10 13.22 -5.52
CA ASN A 228 1.04 14.31 -5.82
C ASN A 228 2.52 13.86 -5.83
N VAL A 229 2.79 12.71 -6.44
CA VAL A 229 4.12 12.07 -6.48
C VAL A 229 4.68 12.06 -7.89
N GLU A 230 6.01 12.10 -8.01
CA GLU A 230 6.70 12.01 -9.29
C GLU A 230 7.77 10.90 -9.28
N ASN A 231 7.90 10.12 -10.35
CA ASN A 231 8.97 9.11 -10.49
C ASN A 231 8.91 7.94 -9.49
N CYS A 232 7.72 7.53 -9.03
CA CYS A 232 7.59 6.36 -8.16
C CYS A 232 7.69 5.04 -8.93
N LEU A 233 8.34 4.04 -8.31
CA LEU A 233 8.42 2.67 -8.82
C LEU A 233 7.55 1.74 -7.97
N ILE A 234 6.62 1.04 -8.61
CA ILE A 234 5.81 -0.01 -7.99
C ILE A 234 6.06 -1.31 -8.72
N SER A 235 6.83 -2.22 -8.12
CA SER A 235 7.22 -3.46 -8.81
C SER A 235 7.35 -4.71 -7.96
N GLY A 236 7.08 -5.87 -8.56
CA GLY A 236 7.23 -7.17 -7.89
C GLY A 236 6.23 -7.41 -6.76
N ASN A 237 5.18 -6.61 -6.62
CA ASN A 237 4.21 -6.78 -5.54
C ASN A 237 3.14 -7.83 -5.90
N SER A 238 2.63 -8.52 -4.88
CA SER A 238 1.45 -9.38 -4.97
C SER A 238 0.29 -8.75 -4.20
N LEU A 239 -0.66 -8.18 -4.93
CA LEU A 239 -1.87 -7.55 -4.40
C LEU A 239 -3.04 -8.52 -4.56
N LEU A 240 -3.76 -8.84 -3.48
CA LEU A 240 -4.76 -9.92 -3.46
C LEU A 240 -6.12 -9.44 -2.93
N TRP A 241 -7.19 -10.08 -3.46
CA TRP A 241 -8.62 -9.93 -3.16
C TRP A 241 -9.25 -8.57 -3.45
N GLY A 242 -8.68 -7.49 -2.93
CA GLY A 242 -9.08 -6.11 -3.20
C GLY A 242 -7.94 -5.31 -3.81
N ALA A 243 -7.18 -5.92 -4.73
CA ALA A 243 -6.00 -5.30 -5.34
C ALA A 243 -6.37 -3.96 -5.98
N ARG A 244 -5.86 -2.87 -5.40
CA ARG A 244 -6.10 -1.51 -5.87
C ARG A 244 -4.90 -0.60 -5.65
N ILE A 245 -4.39 -0.06 -6.75
CA ILE A 245 -3.40 1.03 -6.77
C ILE A 245 -4.13 2.30 -7.23
N GLN A 246 -4.28 3.24 -6.32
CA GLN A 246 -5.00 4.50 -6.56
C GLN A 246 -4.02 5.66 -6.65
N PHE A 247 -4.13 6.45 -7.71
CA PHE A 247 -3.29 7.61 -8.00
C PHE A 247 -4.11 8.89 -8.06
N LYS A 248 -3.55 9.98 -7.53
CA LYS A 248 -4.10 11.33 -7.64
C LYS A 248 -3.00 12.34 -7.92
N GLY A 249 -2.94 12.88 -9.14
CA GLY A 249 -1.93 13.89 -9.50
C GLY A 249 -0.52 13.32 -9.50
N VAL A 250 -0.37 12.06 -9.93
CA VAL A 250 0.91 11.35 -9.93
C VAL A 250 1.44 11.28 -11.35
N ASP A 251 2.72 11.60 -11.54
CA ASP A 251 3.35 11.62 -12.86
C ASP A 251 4.60 10.75 -12.93
N ARG A 252 4.93 10.27 -14.14
CA ARG A 252 6.12 9.46 -14.44
C ARG A 252 6.27 8.24 -13.54
N ALA A 253 5.16 7.62 -13.13
CA ALA A 253 5.18 6.40 -12.33
C ALA A 253 5.48 5.17 -13.20
N VAL A 254 6.23 4.22 -12.65
CA VAL A 254 6.48 2.91 -13.28
C VAL A 254 5.81 1.83 -12.45
N ILE A 255 4.85 1.12 -13.04
CA ILE A 255 4.10 0.03 -12.43
C ILE A 255 4.39 -1.24 -13.22
N THR A 256 5.26 -2.10 -12.69
CA THR A 256 5.75 -3.25 -13.46
C THR A 256 6.01 -4.53 -12.69
N GLY A 257 5.77 -5.68 -13.31
CA GLY A 257 6.08 -6.97 -12.69
C GLY A 257 5.21 -7.28 -11.47
N ASN A 258 4.02 -6.70 -11.36
CA ASN A 258 3.11 -6.95 -10.24
C ASN A 258 2.08 -8.03 -10.59
N LYS A 259 1.67 -8.79 -9.58
CA LYS A 259 0.50 -9.68 -9.64
C LYS A 259 -0.65 -9.00 -8.91
N LEU A 260 -1.71 -8.69 -9.64
CA LEU A 260 -2.92 -8.08 -9.10
C LEU A 260 -4.08 -9.06 -9.23
N VAL A 261 -4.66 -9.47 -8.11
CA VAL A 261 -5.87 -10.32 -8.05
C VAL A 261 -6.95 -9.55 -7.32
N SER A 262 -8.09 -9.33 -7.96
CA SER A 262 -9.18 -8.54 -7.39
C SER A 262 -10.53 -9.17 -7.69
N ASN A 263 -11.44 -9.07 -6.72
CA ASN A 263 -12.86 -9.37 -6.90
C ASN A 263 -13.62 -8.20 -7.55
N PHE A 264 -12.95 -7.05 -7.74
CA PHE A 264 -13.53 -5.77 -8.15
C PHE A 264 -12.77 -5.14 -9.31
N SER A 265 -13.46 -4.32 -10.09
CA SER A 265 -12.86 -3.38 -11.05
C SER A 265 -12.00 -2.31 -10.35
N GLY A 266 -11.26 -1.53 -11.13
CA GLY A 266 -10.43 -0.45 -10.60
C GLY A 266 -9.18 -0.94 -9.88
N MET A 267 -8.42 -1.85 -10.52
CA MET A 267 -7.19 -2.40 -9.96
C MET A 267 -6.03 -1.41 -10.05
N ILE A 268 -5.97 -0.62 -11.12
CA ILE A 268 -5.15 0.58 -11.22
C ILE A 268 -6.05 1.73 -11.62
N VAL A 269 -6.05 2.81 -10.84
CA VAL A 269 -6.97 3.93 -11.02
C VAL A 269 -6.21 5.24 -10.95
N GLN A 270 -6.31 6.03 -12.01
CA GLN A 270 -5.96 7.44 -12.02
C GLN A 270 -7.23 8.24 -11.68
N GLU A 271 -7.38 8.62 -10.41
CA GLU A 271 -8.55 9.34 -9.89
C GLU A 271 -8.66 10.74 -10.50
N THR A 272 -7.54 11.46 -10.43
CA THR A 272 -7.32 12.73 -11.10
C THR A 272 -6.28 12.55 -12.18
N THR A 273 -6.03 13.61 -12.93
CA THR A 273 -5.08 13.58 -14.05
C THR A 273 -3.71 13.09 -13.59
N CYS A 274 -3.20 12.06 -14.28
CA CYS A 274 -1.89 11.45 -14.07
C CYS A 274 -1.22 11.25 -15.43
N HIS A 275 0.06 11.61 -15.54
CA HIS A 275 0.76 11.67 -16.82
C HIS A 275 1.94 10.72 -16.89
N GLU A 276 2.22 10.24 -18.10
CA GLU A 276 3.49 9.57 -18.43
C GLU A 276 3.74 8.30 -17.58
N HIS A 277 2.68 7.60 -17.15
CA HIS A 277 2.85 6.33 -16.45
C HIS A 277 3.30 5.25 -17.43
N LEU A 278 4.20 4.37 -16.99
CA LEU A 278 4.47 3.09 -17.62
C LEU A 278 3.81 1.97 -16.79
N ILE A 279 2.74 1.38 -17.31
CA ILE A 279 2.06 0.23 -16.72
C ILE A 279 2.37 -1.00 -17.59
N SER A 280 3.37 -1.80 -17.19
CA SER A 280 3.87 -2.87 -18.06
C SER A 280 4.31 -4.14 -17.36
N ALA A 281 4.16 -5.29 -18.04
CA ALA A 281 4.57 -6.60 -17.52
C ALA A 281 3.87 -6.98 -16.19
N ASN A 282 2.61 -6.57 -16.02
CA ASN A 282 1.80 -6.97 -14.88
C ASN A 282 0.82 -8.08 -15.27
N HIS A 283 0.48 -8.92 -14.29
CA HIS A 283 -0.59 -9.91 -14.42
C HIS A 283 -1.81 -9.45 -13.63
N PHE A 284 -2.89 -9.12 -14.32
CA PHE A 284 -4.17 -8.78 -13.72
C PHE A 284 -5.10 -9.99 -13.75
N ARG A 285 -5.79 -10.22 -12.64
CA ARG A 285 -6.81 -11.26 -12.51
C ARG A 285 -8.04 -10.70 -11.83
N ARG A 286 -9.10 -10.45 -12.61
CA ARG A 286 -10.44 -10.14 -12.11
C ARG A 286 -11.20 -11.45 -11.95
N ILE A 287 -11.63 -11.79 -10.74
CA ILE A 287 -12.50 -12.94 -10.46
C ILE A 287 -13.81 -12.51 -9.83
N PHE A 288 -14.85 -13.32 -9.94
CA PHE A 288 -16.00 -13.21 -9.03
C PHE A 288 -15.65 -13.86 -7.69
N GLY A 289 -16.05 -13.22 -6.59
CA GLY A 289 -15.77 -13.73 -5.25
C GLY A 289 -16.39 -12.87 -4.16
N ASP A 290 -16.10 -13.24 -2.92
CA ASP A 290 -16.71 -12.64 -1.74
C ASP A 290 -16.26 -11.18 -1.51
N GLY A 291 -17.17 -10.40 -0.92
CA GLY A 291 -16.93 -9.03 -0.48
C GLY A 291 -18.19 -8.17 -0.57
N GLY A 292 -18.11 -6.95 -0.03
CA GLY A 292 -19.20 -5.97 -0.11
C GLY A 292 -19.50 -5.50 -1.54
N PRO A 293 -20.46 -4.58 -1.73
CA PRO A 293 -20.83 -4.12 -3.07
C PRO A 293 -19.60 -3.59 -3.81
N ALA A 294 -19.51 -3.92 -5.10
CA ALA A 294 -18.39 -3.48 -5.91
C ALA A 294 -18.32 -1.94 -5.87
N PRO A 295 -17.17 -1.35 -5.47
CA PRO A 295 -17.05 0.11 -5.38
C PRO A 295 -17.24 0.78 -6.75
N GLN A 296 -16.94 0.04 -7.82
CA GLN A 296 -17.22 0.42 -9.20
C GLN A 296 -17.77 -0.79 -9.97
N ASP A 297 -18.50 -0.50 -11.04
CA ASP A 297 -19.03 -1.52 -11.95
C ASP A 297 -17.94 -2.10 -12.88
N ASP A 298 -18.29 -3.08 -13.70
CA ASP A 298 -17.39 -3.71 -14.68
C ASP A 298 -17.14 -2.84 -15.92
N LEU A 299 -17.77 -1.65 -16.05
CA LEU A 299 -17.47 -0.68 -17.12
C LEU A 299 -16.32 0.25 -16.74
N TYR A 300 -16.05 0.40 -15.44
CA TYR A 300 -14.98 1.25 -14.91
C TYR A 300 -13.57 0.85 -15.34
N GLY A 301 -13.39 -0.40 -15.77
CA GLY A 301 -12.10 -0.93 -16.21
C GLY A 301 -11.32 -1.60 -15.09
N MET A 302 -10.54 -2.63 -15.43
CA MET A 302 -9.49 -3.13 -14.54
C MET A 302 -8.37 -2.09 -14.39
N ILE A 303 -8.09 -1.34 -15.46
CA ILE A 303 -7.29 -0.10 -15.45
C ILE A 303 -8.18 1.07 -15.88
N HIS A 304 -8.21 2.12 -15.07
CA HIS A 304 -8.88 3.39 -15.36
C HIS A 304 -7.84 4.50 -15.55
N LEU A 305 -7.61 4.91 -16.80
CA LEU A 305 -6.67 5.97 -17.16
C LEU A 305 -7.38 7.32 -17.26
N ASN A 306 -6.78 8.34 -16.66
CA ASN A 306 -7.19 9.74 -16.73
C ASN A 306 -5.92 10.58 -16.84
N GLY A 307 -5.58 11.00 -18.05
CA GLY A 307 -4.42 11.84 -18.30
C GLY A 307 -3.71 11.52 -19.60
N ASN A 308 -2.51 12.10 -19.77
CA ASN A 308 -1.82 12.12 -21.05
C ASN A 308 -0.60 11.20 -21.05
N ASP A 309 -0.26 10.72 -22.24
CA ASP A 309 1.03 10.06 -22.53
C ASP A 309 1.30 8.83 -21.65
N ASN A 310 0.27 8.19 -21.10
CA ASN A 310 0.42 6.95 -20.35
C ASN A 310 0.58 5.77 -21.31
N ALA A 311 1.43 4.82 -20.96
CA ALA A 311 1.68 3.60 -21.70
C ALA A 311 1.21 2.37 -20.89
N VAL A 312 0.23 1.63 -21.43
CA VAL A 312 -0.22 0.33 -20.91
C VAL A 312 0.23 -0.75 -21.87
N SER A 313 1.28 -1.50 -21.52
CA SER A 313 1.87 -2.44 -22.48
C SER A 313 2.34 -3.76 -21.91
N SER A 314 2.29 -4.83 -22.69
CA SER A 314 2.81 -6.15 -22.30
C SER A 314 2.21 -6.69 -21.00
N ASN A 315 0.93 -6.40 -20.73
CA ASN A 315 0.21 -6.93 -19.58
C ASN A 315 -0.64 -8.14 -19.99
N LEU A 316 -0.90 -9.04 -19.04
CA LEU A 316 -1.88 -10.11 -19.19
C LEU A 316 -3.10 -9.78 -18.33
N PHE A 317 -4.27 -9.72 -18.96
CA PHE A 317 -5.56 -9.52 -18.31
C PHE A 317 -6.36 -10.82 -18.32
N SER A 318 -6.51 -11.43 -17.14
CA SER A 318 -7.38 -12.57 -16.92
C SER A 318 -8.69 -12.11 -16.31
N PHE A 319 -9.80 -12.27 -17.04
CA PHE A 319 -11.13 -11.90 -16.58
C PHE A 319 -12.01 -13.14 -16.46
N ASN A 320 -12.38 -13.49 -15.23
CA ASN A 320 -13.19 -14.68 -14.95
C ASN A 320 -14.36 -14.34 -14.02
N VAL A 321 -15.45 -13.86 -14.61
CA VAL A 321 -16.68 -13.46 -13.90
C VAL A 321 -17.86 -14.11 -14.61
N PRO A 322 -18.77 -14.80 -13.91
CA PRO A 322 -19.98 -15.32 -14.54
C PRO A 322 -20.76 -14.21 -15.23
N ALA A 323 -21.28 -14.46 -16.43
CA ALA A 323 -21.99 -13.43 -17.22
C ALA A 323 -23.15 -12.78 -16.43
N GLY A 324 -23.87 -13.56 -15.62
CA GLY A 324 -24.97 -13.07 -14.78
C GLY A 324 -24.52 -12.25 -13.55
N SER A 325 -23.22 -12.19 -13.27
CA SER A 325 -22.62 -11.43 -12.17
C SER A 325 -21.93 -10.15 -12.65
N VAL A 326 -21.99 -9.86 -13.96
CA VAL A 326 -21.48 -8.61 -14.52
C VAL A 326 -22.38 -7.45 -14.11
N VAL A 327 -21.77 -6.34 -13.70
CA VAL A 327 -22.45 -5.11 -13.34
C VAL A 327 -22.04 -3.99 -14.31
N PRO A 328 -22.99 -3.23 -14.91
CA PRO A 328 -24.42 -3.50 -14.92
C PRO A 328 -24.76 -4.76 -15.76
N SER A 329 -25.92 -5.37 -15.48
CA SER A 329 -26.35 -6.61 -16.14
C SER A 329 -26.40 -6.45 -17.67
N GLY A 330 -25.87 -7.45 -18.39
CA GLY A 330 -25.81 -7.48 -19.84
C GLY A 330 -24.69 -6.63 -20.46
N ALA A 331 -23.93 -5.89 -19.66
CA ALA A 331 -22.78 -5.15 -20.16
C ALA A 331 -21.64 -6.08 -20.63
N THR A 332 -20.83 -5.60 -21.57
CA THR A 332 -19.52 -6.18 -21.87
C THR A 332 -18.47 -5.47 -21.01
N PRO A 333 -17.80 -6.17 -20.08
CA PRO A 333 -16.80 -5.59 -19.20
C PRO A 333 -15.66 -4.88 -19.92
N THR A 334 -15.17 -3.82 -19.29
CA THR A 334 -14.02 -3.05 -19.74
C THR A 334 -12.75 -3.57 -19.07
N VAL A 335 -11.70 -3.81 -19.86
CA VAL A 335 -10.37 -4.19 -19.36
C VAL A 335 -9.54 -2.94 -19.06
N VAL A 336 -9.39 -2.07 -20.06
CA VAL A 336 -8.76 -0.75 -19.91
C VAL A 336 -9.74 0.29 -20.40
N LEU A 337 -10.06 1.24 -19.50
CA LEU A 337 -10.81 2.44 -19.82
C LEU A 337 -9.82 3.59 -19.96
N VAL A 338 -9.73 4.18 -21.15
CA VAL A 338 -9.11 5.50 -21.35
C VAL A 338 -10.20 6.55 -21.18
N LYS A 339 -10.38 7.02 -19.94
CA LYS A 339 -11.47 7.93 -19.56
C LYS A 339 -11.31 9.32 -20.18
N SER A 340 -10.08 9.80 -20.28
CA SER A 340 -9.74 11.14 -20.76
C SER A 340 -8.24 11.29 -21.01
N GLY A 341 -7.89 12.36 -21.72
CA GLY A 341 -6.52 12.77 -22.00
C GLY A 341 -6.03 12.35 -23.38
N ALA A 342 -4.78 12.68 -23.69
CA ALA A 342 -4.23 12.60 -25.03
C ALA A 342 -3.06 11.62 -25.13
N ARG A 343 -2.91 11.00 -26.30
CA ARG A 343 -1.71 10.22 -26.68
C ARG A 343 -1.41 9.03 -25.76
N ASN A 344 -2.42 8.49 -25.09
CA ASN A 344 -2.28 7.24 -24.37
C ASN A 344 -1.98 6.09 -25.34
N PHE A 345 -1.15 5.15 -24.91
CA PHE A 345 -0.61 4.09 -25.75
C PHE A 345 -0.89 2.72 -25.11
N LEU A 346 -1.75 1.93 -25.77
CA LEU A 346 -2.04 0.55 -25.38
C LEU A 346 -1.34 -0.38 -26.37
N SER A 347 -0.41 -1.22 -25.93
CA SER A 347 0.30 -2.12 -26.84
C SER A 347 0.58 -3.51 -26.29
N SER A 348 0.38 -4.54 -27.12
CA SER A 348 0.78 -5.92 -26.82
C SER A 348 0.19 -6.46 -25.51
N ASN A 349 -1.05 -6.09 -25.20
CA ASN A 349 -1.76 -6.59 -24.03
C ASN A 349 -2.53 -7.86 -24.39
N GLN A 350 -2.39 -8.91 -23.59
CA GLN A 350 -3.10 -10.18 -23.79
C GLN A 350 -4.39 -10.21 -22.98
N LEU A 351 -5.50 -10.53 -23.66
CA LEU A 351 -6.81 -10.70 -23.04
C LEU A 351 -7.15 -12.20 -22.96
N ALA A 352 -7.42 -12.70 -21.75
CA ALA A 352 -7.88 -14.06 -21.50
C ALA A 352 -9.15 -13.99 -20.64
N SER A 353 -10.30 -14.27 -21.23
CA SER A 353 -11.59 -14.07 -20.55
C SER A 353 -12.58 -15.21 -20.78
N ASN A 354 -13.43 -15.47 -19.79
CA ASN A 354 -14.50 -16.46 -19.87
C ASN A 354 -15.75 -15.93 -20.62
N ILE A 355 -15.85 -14.61 -20.78
CA ILE A 355 -16.89 -13.89 -21.52
C ILE A 355 -16.25 -12.81 -22.41
N ALA A 356 -17.05 -12.18 -23.28
CA ALA A 356 -16.56 -11.06 -24.08
C ALA A 356 -16.12 -9.89 -23.17
N VAL A 357 -14.97 -9.30 -23.47
CA VAL A 357 -14.41 -8.11 -22.81
C VAL A 357 -13.82 -7.18 -23.86
N ARG A 358 -13.60 -5.91 -23.50
CA ARG A 358 -13.08 -4.90 -24.44
C ARG A 358 -12.22 -3.83 -23.78
N HIS A 359 -11.43 -3.13 -24.58
CA HIS A 359 -10.90 -1.81 -24.27
C HIS A 359 -11.92 -0.75 -24.66
N VAL A 360 -11.98 0.33 -23.88
CA VAL A 360 -12.84 1.48 -24.16
C VAL A 360 -12.00 2.74 -24.19
N VAL A 361 -12.13 3.51 -25.26
CA VAL A 361 -11.60 4.86 -25.39
C VAL A 361 -12.79 5.82 -25.38
N ASP A 362 -12.91 6.59 -24.30
CA ASP A 362 -14.00 7.54 -24.13
C ASP A 362 -13.86 8.72 -25.10
N ALA A 363 -14.95 9.41 -25.42
CA ALA A 363 -14.99 10.55 -26.32
C ALA A 363 -14.15 11.74 -25.85
N SER A 364 -13.83 11.77 -24.54
CA SER A 364 -12.94 12.78 -23.95
C SER A 364 -11.45 12.47 -24.16
N ALA A 365 -11.11 11.29 -24.67
CA ALA A 365 -9.73 10.91 -24.99
C ALA A 365 -9.41 11.19 -26.46
N THR A 366 -8.18 11.61 -26.74
CA THR A 366 -7.75 11.98 -28.10
C THR A 366 -6.41 11.37 -28.47
N SER A 367 -6.20 11.07 -29.75
CA SER A 367 -4.93 10.53 -30.26
C SER A 367 -4.43 9.26 -29.54
N THR A 368 -5.33 8.48 -28.94
CA THR A 368 -5.00 7.19 -28.33
C THR A 368 -4.56 6.22 -29.43
N LYS A 369 -3.56 5.39 -29.13
CA LYS A 369 -3.12 4.33 -30.03
C LYS A 369 -3.32 2.98 -29.34
N VAL A 370 -3.94 2.04 -30.04
CA VAL A 370 -4.19 0.67 -29.58
C VAL A 370 -3.56 -0.29 -30.59
N LEU A 371 -2.50 -0.99 -30.19
CA LEU A 371 -1.72 -1.88 -31.05
C LEU A 371 -1.67 -3.28 -30.45
N TRP A 372 -2.06 -4.31 -31.19
CA TRP A 372 -1.98 -5.72 -30.77
C TRP A 372 -2.47 -5.98 -29.34
N SER A 373 -3.52 -5.25 -28.94
CA SER A 373 -4.11 -5.34 -27.60
C SER A 373 -5.56 -5.85 -27.65
N GLY A 374 -5.99 -6.40 -28.78
CA GLY A 374 -7.35 -6.87 -29.00
C GLY A 374 -7.74 -6.81 -30.47
N THR A 375 -8.77 -7.56 -30.85
CA THR A 375 -9.39 -7.49 -32.18
C THR A 375 -10.20 -6.20 -32.33
N SER A 376 -10.68 -5.90 -33.54
CA SER A 376 -11.56 -4.74 -33.77
C SER A 376 -12.86 -4.79 -32.96
N SER A 377 -13.40 -5.98 -32.65
CA SER A 377 -14.60 -6.11 -31.80
C SER A 377 -14.31 -5.94 -30.31
N GLN A 378 -13.04 -6.01 -29.91
CA GLN A 378 -12.58 -5.80 -28.54
C GLN A 378 -12.14 -4.35 -28.29
N LEU A 379 -12.37 -3.43 -29.23
CA LEU A 379 -12.20 -1.99 -29.04
C LEU A 379 -13.54 -1.27 -29.22
N GLN A 380 -13.88 -0.43 -28.25
CA GLN A 380 -14.93 0.57 -28.40
C GLN A 380 -14.32 1.97 -28.34
N ASP A 381 -14.34 2.69 -29.47
CA ASP A 381 -13.95 4.11 -29.56
C ASP A 381 -15.20 4.99 -29.60
N LEU A 382 -15.36 5.87 -28.62
CA LEU A 382 -16.50 6.77 -28.50
C LEU A 382 -16.23 8.19 -29.06
N GLY A 383 -14.98 8.56 -29.33
CA GLY A 383 -14.58 9.91 -29.75
C GLY A 383 -14.29 10.06 -31.23
N SER A 384 -14.04 8.94 -31.92
CA SER A 384 -13.47 8.87 -33.28
C SER A 384 -12.06 9.50 -33.34
N GLY A 385 -11.04 8.67 -33.51
CA GLY A 385 -9.65 9.13 -33.61
C GLY A 385 -8.62 8.21 -32.98
N THR A 386 -9.04 7.04 -32.48
CA THR A 386 -8.12 6.01 -32.03
C THR A 386 -7.43 5.36 -33.23
N ALA A 387 -6.09 5.35 -33.22
CA ALA A 387 -5.34 4.56 -34.18
C ALA A 387 -5.30 3.10 -33.71
N LEU A 388 -5.94 2.20 -34.47
CA LEU A 388 -6.01 0.77 -34.16
C LEU A 388 -5.12 -0.05 -35.10
N VAL A 389 -4.26 -0.89 -34.52
CA VAL A 389 -3.70 -2.08 -35.18
C VAL A 389 -4.23 -3.29 -34.41
N ALA A 390 -5.24 -3.96 -34.97
CA ALA A 390 -5.88 -5.09 -34.32
C ALA A 390 -4.91 -6.27 -34.14
N THR A 391 -5.10 -7.05 -33.08
CA THR A 391 -4.48 -8.38 -32.95
C THR A 391 -4.99 -9.28 -34.09
N PRO A 392 -4.10 -9.96 -34.83
CA PRO A 392 -4.46 -10.85 -35.95
C PRO A 392 -5.41 -11.98 -35.59
#